data_AF-A0AAX1TTJ7-F1
#
_entry.id   AF-A0AAX1TTJ7-F1
#
_cell.length_a   1.000
_cell.length_b   1.000
_cell.length_c   1.000
_cell.angle_alpha   90.00
_cell.angle_beta   90.00
_cell.angle_gamma   90.00
#
_symmetry.space_group_name_H-M   'P 1'
#
loop_
_entity.id
_entity.type
_entity.pdbx_description
1 polymer ?
#
loop_
_entity_poly.entity_id
_entity_poly.type
_entity_poly.pdbx_seq_one_letter_code
_entity_poly.pdbx_strand_id
1 'polypeptide(L)'
;MRKTFFSVLITIVVVWLIHGMFLIKISKLEIAINADRKTLETVEKDLDKKIIEYDSKVDLEKIGKEMRNKNKMEISNSIKFFQIEE
;
A
#
# COMPACT_ATOMS: atom_id res chain seq x y z
N MET A 1 12.18 30.78 -52.65
CA MET A 1 13.14 30.65 -51.54
C MET A 1 12.63 31.23 -50.21
N ARG A 2 12.15 32.49 -50.11
CA ARG A 2 11.63 33.02 -48.83
C ARG A 2 10.47 32.22 -48.24
N LYS A 3 9.45 31.86 -49.04
CA LYS A 3 8.26 31.12 -48.56
C LYS A 3 8.59 29.72 -48.02
N THR A 4 9.49 28.99 -48.67
CA THR A 4 9.95 27.68 -48.22
C THR A 4 10.77 27.77 -46.93
N PHE A 5 11.60 28.80 -46.78
CA PHE A 5 12.36 29.04 -45.56
C PHE A 5 11.43 29.32 -44.35
N PHE A 6 10.40 30.16 -44.53
CA PHE A 6 9.40 30.39 -43.48
C PHE A 6 8.63 29.12 -43.10
N SER A 7 8.28 28.28 -44.08
CA SER A 7 7.61 27.00 -43.82
C SER A 7 8.46 26.07 -42.95
N VAL A 8 9.76 25.96 -43.23
CA VAL A 8 10.68 25.13 -42.44
C VAL A 8 10.82 25.68 -41.02
N LEU A 9 10.93 27.00 -40.87
CA LEU A 9 11.02 27.64 -39.55
C LEU A 9 9.77 27.35 -38.70
N ILE A 10 8.58 27.44 -39.30
CA ILE A 10 7.31 27.15 -38.61
C ILE A 10 7.27 25.69 -38.17
N THR A 11 7.69 24.74 -39.01
CA THR A 11 7.72 23.32 -38.63
C THR A 11 8.65 23.05 -37.44
N ILE A 12 9.82 23.71 -37.39
CA ILE A 12 10.75 23.58 -36.26
C ILE A 12 10.11 24.10 -34.97
N VAL A 13 9.46 25.26 -35.03
CA VAL A 13 8.78 25.86 -33.87
C VAL A 13 7.64 24.96 -33.37
N VAL A 14 6.83 24.42 -34.28
CA VAL A 14 5.72 23.52 -33.91
C VAL A 14 6.25 22.25 -33.24
N VAL A 15 7.29 21.62 -33.79
CA VAL A 15 7.93 20.44 -33.19
C VAL A 15 8.47 20.78 -31.80
N TRP A 16 9.11 21.93 -31.64
CA TRP A 16 9.65 22.36 -30.35
C TRP A 16 8.55 22.58 -29.30
N LEU A 17 7.44 23.22 -29.67
CA LEU A 17 6.29 23.41 -28.78
C LEU A 17 5.69 22.08 -28.33
N ILE A 18 5.53 21.13 -29.26
CA ILE A 18 5.00 19.79 -28.94
C ILE A 18 5.92 19.07 -27.95
N HIS A 19 7.24 19.10 -28.18
CA HIS A 19 8.21 18.49 -27.27
C HIS A 19 8.17 19.13 -25.87
N GLY A 20 8.12 20.47 -25.80
CA GLY A 20 7.99 21.18 -24.53
C GLY A 20 6.73 20.78 -23.76
N MET A 21 5.59 20.65 -24.44
CA MET A 21 4.35 20.17 -23.83
C MET A 21 4.46 18.74 -23.28
N PHE A 22 5.10 17.84 -24.02
CA PHE A 22 5.29 16.46 -23.56
C PHE A 22 6.20 16.38 -22.34
N LEU A 23 7.29 17.14 -22.30
CA LEU A 23 8.19 17.19 -21.13
C LEU A 23 7.45 17.62 -19.86
N ILE A 24 6.59 18.64 -19.95
CA ILE A 24 5.78 19.08 -18.81
C ILE A 24 4.82 17.98 -18.34
N LYS A 25 4.17 17.27 -19.27
CA LYS A 25 3.27 16.16 -18.93
C LYS A 25 4.02 15.02 -18.26
N ILE A 26 5.17 14.62 -18.80
CA ILE A 26 6.02 13.56 -18.24
C ILE A 26 6.48 13.96 -16.84
N SER A 27 6.96 15.20 -16.64
CA SER A 27 7.38 15.68 -15.33
C SER A 27 6.26 15.66 -14.30
N LYS A 28 5.04 16.07 -14.67
CA LYS A 28 3.88 15.99 -13.77
C LYS A 28 3.52 14.55 -13.40
N LEU A 29 3.56 13.63 -14.37
CA LEU A 29 3.33 12.21 -14.13
C LEU A 29 4.38 11.61 -13.21
N GLU A 30 5.65 11.95 -13.40
CA GLU A 30 6.76 11.49 -12.56
C GLU A 30 6.64 11.99 -11.12
N ILE A 31 6.24 13.24 -10.92
CA ILE A 31 5.95 13.80 -9.59
C ILE A 31 4.82 13.03 -8.90
N ALA A 32 3.72 12.76 -9.63
CA ALA A 32 2.59 12.01 -9.09
C ALA A 32 3.00 10.58 -8.70
N ILE A 33 3.69 9.87 -9.58
CA ILE A 33 4.21 8.51 -9.32
C ILE A 33 5.12 8.49 -8.10
N ASN A 34 6.00 9.49 -7.95
CA ASN A 34 6.90 9.56 -6.82
C ASN A 34 6.16 9.84 -5.49
N ALA A 35 5.11 10.66 -5.53
CA ALA A 35 4.25 10.89 -4.38
C ALA A 35 3.51 9.60 -3.98
N ASP A 36 2.92 8.90 -4.95
CA ASP A 36 2.22 7.63 -4.72
C ASP A 36 3.16 6.56 -4.16
N ARG A 37 4.39 6.47 -4.68
CA ARG A 37 5.42 5.56 -4.15
C ARG A 37 5.77 5.86 -2.69
N LYS A 38 5.92 7.13 -2.32
CA LYS A 38 6.19 7.51 -0.92
C LYS A 38 5.02 7.15 0.00
N THR A 39 3.80 7.37 -0.46
CA THR A 39 2.59 6.96 0.28
C THR A 39 2.56 5.45 0.45
N LEU A 40 2.84 4.69 -0.62
CA LEU A 40 2.90 3.22 -0.57
C LEU A 40 3.93 2.74 0.46
N GLU A 41 5.16 3.26 0.39
CA GLU A 41 6.24 2.90 1.31
C GLU A 41 5.87 3.19 2.77
N THR A 42 5.18 4.31 3.01
CA THR A 42 4.69 4.66 4.35
C THR A 42 3.63 3.66 4.83
N VAL A 43 2.67 3.32 3.98
CA VAL A 43 1.60 2.36 4.31
C VAL A 43 2.16 0.95 4.53
N GLU A 44 3.11 0.51 3.70
CA GLU A 44 3.79 -0.78 3.87
C GLU A 44 4.54 -0.86 5.20
N LYS A 45 5.24 0.21 5.58
CA LYS A 45 5.93 0.30 6.87
C LYS A 45 4.97 0.26 8.05
N ASP A 46 3.84 0.96 7.96
CA ASP A 46 2.81 0.95 9.00
C ASP A 46 2.15 -0.43 9.12
N LEU A 47 1.91 -1.11 7.99
CA LEU A 47 1.40 -2.47 7.96
C LEU A 47 2.37 -3.44 8.63
N ASP A 48 3.65 -3.38 8.26
CA ASP A 48 4.69 -4.25 8.83
C ASP A 48 4.83 -4.05 10.35
N LYS A 49 4.83 -2.78 10.80
CA LYS A 49 4.80 -2.46 12.22
C LYS A 49 3.59 -3.06 12.93
N LYS A 50 2.42 -3.04 12.30
CA LYS A 50 1.20 -3.57 12.89
C LYS A 50 1.18 -5.09 12.90
N ILE A 51 1.75 -5.75 11.90
CA ILE A 51 1.97 -7.20 11.89
C ILE A 51 2.86 -7.58 13.07
N ILE A 52 4.00 -6.91 13.27
CA ILE A 52 4.88 -7.14 14.42
C ILE A 52 4.16 -6.89 15.75
N GLU A 53 3.36 -5.82 15.84
CA GLU A 53 2.55 -5.53 17.03
C GLU A 53 1.53 -6.63 17.32
N TYR A 54 0.83 -7.14 16.30
CA TYR A 54 -0.09 -8.26 16.47
C TYR A 54 0.66 -9.53 16.84
N ASP A 55 1.76 -9.86 16.18
CA ASP A 55 2.56 -11.05 16.49
C ASP A 55 3.10 -11.02 17.93
N SER A 56 3.57 -9.86 18.38
CA SER A 56 4.03 -9.67 19.76
C SER A 56 2.91 -9.65 20.81
N LYS A 57 1.70 -9.20 20.45
CA LYS A 57 0.52 -9.22 21.34
C LYS A 57 -0.17 -10.59 21.36
N VAL A 58 -0.10 -11.32 20.26
CA VAL A 58 -0.64 -12.68 20.08
C VAL A 58 0.44 -13.68 20.53
N ASP A 59 1.03 -13.43 21.70
CA ASP A 59 1.75 -14.46 22.43
C ASP A 59 0.71 -15.41 23.03
N LEU A 60 0.16 -16.28 22.18
CA LEU A 60 -0.87 -17.27 22.51
C LEU A 60 -0.42 -18.16 23.67
N GLU A 61 0.88 -18.33 23.85
CA GLU A 61 1.45 -19.08 24.95
C GLU A 61 1.32 -18.32 26.27
N LYS A 62 1.63 -17.02 26.26
CA LYS A 62 1.42 -16.12 27.41
C LYS A 62 -0.06 -15.97 27.75
N ILE A 63 -0.93 -15.76 26.75
CA ILE A 63 -2.38 -15.70 26.93
C ILE A 63 -2.90 -17.03 27.48
N GLY A 64 -2.46 -18.16 26.91
CA GLY A 64 -2.81 -19.49 27.39
C GLY A 64 -2.35 -19.75 28.83
N LYS A 65 -1.13 -19.31 29.19
CA LYS A 65 -0.63 -19.37 30.57
C LYS A 65 -1.46 -18.49 31.51
N GLU A 66 -1.83 -17.27 31.11
CA GLU A 66 -2.62 -16.37 31.93
C GLU A 66 -4.06 -16.90 32.13
N MET A 67 -4.68 -17.42 31.07
CA MET A 67 -6.02 -18.03 31.13
C MET A 67 -6.05 -19.28 32.02
N ARG A 68 -5.01 -20.12 31.96
CA ARG A 68 -4.87 -21.30 32.84
C ARG A 68 -4.60 -20.90 34.30
N ASN A 69 -3.69 -19.94 34.53
CA ASN A 69 -3.21 -19.64 35.87
C ASN A 69 -4.14 -18.67 36.64
N LYS A 70 -4.66 -17.65 35.97
CA LYS A 70 -5.46 -16.57 36.59
C LYS A 70 -6.95 -16.86 36.55
N ASN A 71 -7.43 -17.36 35.41
CA ASN A 71 -8.85 -17.64 35.21
C ASN A 71 -9.23 -19.11 35.46
N LYS A 72 -8.25 -19.96 35.82
CA LYS A 72 -8.42 -21.41 36.06
C LYS A 72 -9.17 -22.12 34.94
N MET A 73 -8.99 -21.66 33.70
CA MET A 73 -9.64 -22.25 32.53
C MET A 73 -8.80 -23.43 32.02
N GLU A 74 -9.39 -24.61 31.96
CA GLU A 74 -8.81 -25.79 31.32
C GLU A 74 -9.38 -25.98 29.91
N ILE A 75 -8.56 -26.45 28.98
CA ILE A 75 -9.03 -26.84 27.64
C ILE A 75 -9.87 -28.11 27.82
N SER A 76 -11.18 -28.00 27.56
CA SER A 76 -12.07 -29.13 27.68
C SER A 76 -11.75 -30.19 26.62
N ASN A 77 -11.35 -31.38 27.06
CA ASN A 77 -11.15 -32.54 26.19
C ASN A 77 -12.48 -33.26 25.84
N SER A 78 -13.61 -32.79 26.37
CA SER A 78 -14.92 -33.37 26.11
C SER A 78 -15.94 -32.27 25.79
N ILE A 79 -16.45 -32.25 24.57
CA ILE A 79 -17.62 -31.46 24.23
C ILE A 79 -18.83 -32.20 24.80
N LYS A 80 -19.44 -31.64 25.85
CA LYS A 80 -20.74 -32.13 26.33
C LYS A 80 -21.81 -31.64 25.36
N PHE A 81 -22.20 -32.49 24.41
CA PHE A 81 -23.41 -32.28 23.64
C PHE A 81 -24.58 -32.41 24.60
N PHE A 82 -25.26 -31.30 24.87
CA PHE A 82 -26.58 -31.38 25.48
C PHE A 82 -27.54 -31.74 24.35
N GLN A 83 -27.99 -32.99 24.37
CA GLN A 83 -29.15 -33.39 23.59
C GLN A 83 -30.35 -32.72 24.24
N ILE A 84 -30.96 -31.76 23.55
CA ILE A 84 -32.25 -31.20 23.94
C ILE A 84 -33.26 -32.29 23.58
N GLU A 85 -33.89 -32.93 24.58
CA GLU A 85 -34.96 -33.90 24.35
C GLU A 85 -36.25 -33.16 23.97
N GLU A 86 -36.74 -33.53 22.77
CA GLU A 86 -37.95 -33.20 21.99
C GLU A 86 -38.62 -31.81 22.08
#